data_AF-A0A4Y2EAY7-F1
#
_entry.id   AF-A0A4Y2EAY7-F1
#
_cell.length_a   1.000
_cell.length_b   1.000
_cell.length_c   1.000
_cell.angle_alpha   90.00
_cell.angle_beta   90.00
_cell.angle_gamma   90.00
#
_symmetry.space_group_name_H-M   'P 1'
#
loop_
_entity.id
_entity.type
_entity.pdbx_description
1 polymer ?
#
loop_
_entity_poly.entity_id
_entity_poly.type
_entity_poly.pdbx_seq_one_letter_code
_entity_poly.pdbx_strand_id
1 'polypeptide(L)'
;MRKQEVVGCDGTVTNTGWKNGVINRIENNVGRPLQCSICLLHCNELPFCHIFQHIDGQTAGTKCFSGPIGQQLTYYENLLVVDYKCIDCSIPDIDRNLLSKYQQNLLDISNAIILGHCPEDLANWDPGPLLHSIWLTAANRVLRFIHVHHIHPET
;
A
#
# COMPACT_ATOMS: atom_id res chain seq x y z
N MET A 1 -32.65 17.88 17.58
CA MET A 1 -31.64 17.20 16.74
C MET A 1 -31.89 15.70 16.81
N ARG A 2 -31.92 14.98 15.68
CA ARG A 2 -31.90 13.49 15.71
C ARG A 2 -30.46 13.05 15.98
N LYS A 3 -30.27 12.07 16.87
CA LYS A 3 -28.97 11.46 17.13
C LYS A 3 -28.54 10.69 15.89
N GLN A 4 -27.46 11.10 15.23
CA GLN A 4 -26.84 10.33 14.16
C GLN A 4 -25.92 9.28 14.79
N GLU A 5 -26.08 8.04 14.37
CA GLU A 5 -25.21 6.94 14.76
C GLU A 5 -24.33 6.61 13.55
N VAL A 6 -23.02 6.74 13.74
CA VAL A 6 -22.01 6.51 12.70
C VAL A 6 -21.17 5.32 13.12
N VAL A 7 -20.95 4.40 12.18
CA VAL A 7 -20.03 3.28 12.36
C VAL A 7 -18.70 3.62 11.69
N GLY A 8 -17.62 3.58 12.45
CA GLY A 8 -16.26 3.71 11.94
C GLY A 8 -15.60 2.34 11.81
N CYS A 9 -15.00 2.04 10.66
CA CYS A 9 -14.20 0.83 10.46
C CYS A 9 -13.14 1.02 9.37
N ASP A 10 -12.23 0.05 9.26
CA ASP A 10 -11.37 -0.05 8.08
C ASP A 10 -12.20 -0.36 6.82
N GLY A 11 -11.62 -0.07 5.64
CA GLY A 11 -12.27 -0.28 4.35
C GLY A 11 -12.21 -1.72 3.82
N THR A 12 -11.83 -2.70 4.64
CA THR A 12 -11.65 -4.07 4.15
C THR A 12 -12.98 -4.70 3.72
N VAL A 13 -12.92 -5.68 2.82
CA VAL A 13 -14.10 -6.42 2.34
C VAL A 13 -14.85 -7.13 3.47
N THR A 14 -14.15 -7.53 4.54
CA THR A 14 -14.76 -8.14 5.74
C THR A 14 -15.70 -7.15 6.44
N ASN A 15 -15.34 -5.87 6.47
CA ASN A 15 -16.13 -4.84 7.15
C ASN A 15 -17.19 -4.22 6.23
N THR A 16 -16.83 -3.91 4.99
CA THR A 16 -17.65 -3.15 4.02
C THR A 16 -18.34 -4.01 2.97
N GLY A 17 -18.12 -5.33 2.97
CA GLY A 17 -18.66 -6.24 1.97
C GLY A 17 -20.20 -6.22 1.90
N TRP A 18 -20.73 -6.10 0.67
CA TRP A 18 -22.17 -6.00 0.42
C TRP A 18 -22.96 -7.22 0.90
N LYS A 19 -22.32 -8.38 0.99
CA LYS A 19 -22.87 -9.62 1.54
C LYS A 19 -22.00 -10.07 2.71
N ASN A 20 -22.63 -10.32 3.86
CA ASN A 20 -21.98 -10.77 5.09
C ASN A 20 -20.94 -9.82 5.70
N GLY A 21 -20.71 -8.62 5.15
CA GLY A 21 -19.85 -7.63 5.77
C GLY A 21 -20.35 -7.22 7.15
N VAL A 22 -19.44 -6.85 8.04
CA VAL A 22 -19.78 -6.45 9.42
C VAL A 22 -20.83 -5.34 9.43
N ILE A 23 -20.66 -4.29 8.61
CA ILE A 23 -21.65 -3.21 8.49
C ILE A 23 -22.99 -3.75 8.02
N ASN A 24 -23.01 -4.54 6.93
CA ASN A 24 -24.24 -5.12 6.38
C ASN A 24 -24.99 -5.96 7.43
N ARG A 25 -24.26 -6.74 8.24
CA ARG A 25 -24.85 -7.53 9.34
C ARG A 25 -25.46 -6.64 10.42
N ILE A 26 -24.77 -5.55 10.79
CA ILE A 26 -25.29 -4.61 11.78
C ILE A 26 -26.53 -3.89 11.22
N GLU A 27 -26.50 -3.41 9.98
CA GLU A 27 -27.66 -2.77 9.33
C GLU A 27 -28.89 -3.68 9.29
N ASN A 28 -28.69 -4.96 8.93
CA ASN A 28 -29.76 -5.96 8.93
C ASN A 28 -30.32 -6.20 10.35
N ASN A 29 -29.45 -6.21 11.36
CA ASN A 29 -29.86 -6.42 12.75
C ASN A 29 -30.60 -5.20 13.34
N VAL A 30 -30.17 -3.99 12.99
CA VAL A 30 -30.80 -2.74 13.44
C VAL A 30 -32.04 -2.40 12.59
N GLY A 31 -32.19 -3.00 11.41
CA GLY A 31 -33.33 -2.80 10.51
C GLY A 31 -33.30 -1.45 9.79
N ARG A 32 -32.13 -0.81 9.66
CA ARG A 32 -31.97 0.47 8.96
C ARG A 32 -30.54 0.66 8.43
N PRO A 33 -30.35 1.45 7.37
CA PRO A 33 -29.02 1.86 6.91
C PRO A 33 -28.28 2.66 7.98
N LEU A 34 -26.96 2.47 8.05
CA LEU A 34 -26.06 3.18 8.94
C LEU A 34 -25.12 4.09 8.15
N GLN A 35 -24.85 5.27 8.69
CA GLN A 35 -23.83 6.13 8.12
C GLN A 35 -22.46 5.55 8.45
N CYS A 36 -21.65 5.31 7.43
CA CYS A 36 -20.35 4.69 7.58
C CYS A 36 -19.23 5.72 7.37
N SER A 37 -18.30 5.78 8.33
CA SER A 37 -17.04 6.51 8.19
C SER A 37 -15.94 5.49 7.93
N ILE A 38 -15.61 5.30 6.65
CA ILE A 38 -14.71 4.24 6.20
C ILE A 38 -13.30 4.81 6.03
N CYS A 39 -12.30 4.11 6.56
CA CYS A 39 -10.91 4.46 6.33
C CYS A 39 -10.54 4.25 4.84
N LEU A 40 -10.29 5.35 4.13
CA LEU A 40 -9.91 5.35 2.71
C LEU A 40 -8.51 4.75 2.46
N LEU A 41 -7.70 4.53 3.51
CA LEU A 41 -6.36 3.99 3.34
C LEU A 41 -6.39 2.62 2.63
N HIS A 42 -7.39 1.78 2.89
CA HIS A 42 -7.54 0.46 2.25
C HIS A 42 -8.14 0.52 0.84
N CYS A 43 -8.62 1.67 0.36
CA CYS A 43 -9.18 1.77 -0.99
C CYS A 43 -8.11 1.53 -2.08
N ASN A 44 -6.85 1.85 -1.77
CA ASN A 44 -5.73 1.66 -2.70
C ASN A 44 -5.20 0.23 -2.73
N GLU A 45 -5.62 -0.63 -1.79
CA GLU A 45 -5.17 -2.02 -1.70
C GLU A 45 -5.59 -2.83 -2.93
N LEU A 46 -6.86 -2.74 -3.34
CA LEU A 46 -7.37 -3.51 -4.47
C LEU A 46 -6.76 -3.12 -5.82
N PRO A 47 -6.69 -1.82 -6.20
CA PRO A 47 -5.97 -1.41 -7.41
C PRO A 47 -4.51 -1.85 -7.41
N PHE A 48 -3.82 -1.70 -6.28
CA PHE A 48 -2.43 -2.12 -6.14
C PHE A 48 -2.27 -3.64 -6.34
N CYS A 49 -3.13 -4.45 -5.70
CA CYS A 49 -3.13 -5.90 -5.88
C CYS A 49 -3.38 -6.30 -7.33
N HIS A 50 -4.30 -5.64 -8.05
CA HIS A 50 -4.56 -5.94 -9.45
C HIS A 50 -3.38 -5.58 -10.36
N ILE A 51 -2.74 -4.43 -10.14
CA ILE A 51 -1.54 -4.03 -10.86
C ILE A 51 -0.42 -5.04 -10.60
N PHE A 52 -0.18 -5.39 -9.33
CA PHE A 52 0.88 -6.32 -8.96
C PHE A 52 0.61 -7.73 -9.50
N GLN A 53 -0.64 -8.18 -9.52
CA GLN A 53 -1.04 -9.45 -10.12
C GLN A 53 -0.78 -9.47 -11.63
N HIS A 54 -0.95 -8.34 -12.31
CA HIS A 54 -0.64 -8.22 -13.73
C HIS A 54 0.87 -8.28 -14.01
N ILE A 55 1.68 -7.62 -13.17
CA ILE A 55 3.13 -7.50 -13.36
C ILE A 55 3.88 -8.76 -12.90
N ASP A 56 3.50 -9.34 -11.76
CA ASP A 56 4.23 -10.43 -11.10
C ASP A 56 3.47 -11.78 -11.15
N GLY A 57 2.20 -11.76 -11.57
CA GLY A 57 1.35 -12.95 -11.63
C GLY A 57 0.50 -13.17 -10.38
N GLN A 58 -0.26 -14.27 -10.36
CA GLN A 58 -1.15 -14.58 -9.24
C GLN A 58 -0.37 -14.81 -7.94
N THR A 59 -1.00 -14.54 -6.80
CA THR A 59 -0.44 -14.78 -5.48
C THR A 59 -0.75 -16.20 -5.02
N ALA A 60 0.18 -16.87 -4.34
CA ALA A 60 0.03 -18.24 -3.86
C ALA A 60 -0.76 -18.31 -2.52
N GLY A 61 -1.13 -17.15 -1.95
CA GLY A 61 -1.91 -17.04 -0.71
C GLY A 61 -1.85 -15.63 -0.12
N THR A 62 -2.50 -15.42 1.04
CA THR A 62 -2.58 -14.12 1.74
C THR A 62 -1.24 -13.58 2.27
N LYS A 63 -0.16 -14.38 2.21
CA LYS A 63 1.16 -14.03 2.73
C LYS A 63 2.30 -14.12 1.72
N CYS A 64 2.06 -14.71 0.55
CA CYS A 64 3.14 -15.03 -0.39
C CYS A 64 2.78 -14.58 -1.80
N PHE A 65 3.69 -13.83 -2.40
CA PHE A 65 3.72 -13.62 -3.83
C PHE A 65 4.39 -14.83 -4.49
N SER A 66 3.83 -15.32 -5.59
CA SER A 66 4.41 -16.45 -6.34
C SER A 66 5.37 -16.00 -7.43
N GLY A 67 5.26 -14.74 -7.86
CA GLY A 67 6.05 -14.21 -8.95
C GLY A 67 7.49 -13.86 -8.54
N PRO A 68 8.38 -13.73 -9.53
CA PRO A 68 9.80 -13.48 -9.30
C PRO A 68 10.06 -12.17 -8.55
N ILE A 69 9.28 -11.11 -8.79
CA ILE A 69 9.43 -9.81 -8.12
C ILE A 69 8.98 -9.95 -6.67
N GLY A 70 7.80 -10.51 -6.43
CA GLY A 70 7.26 -10.64 -5.09
C GLY A 70 8.03 -11.63 -4.20
N GLN A 71 8.68 -12.64 -4.79
CA GLN A 71 9.63 -13.48 -4.07
C GLN A 71 10.85 -12.67 -3.61
N GLN A 72 11.38 -11.77 -4.44
CA GLN A 72 12.50 -10.89 -4.07
C GLN A 72 12.13 -9.88 -2.98
N LEU A 73 10.87 -9.40 -2.95
CA LEU A 73 10.36 -8.54 -1.86
C LEU A 73 10.37 -9.23 -0.48
N THR A 74 10.42 -10.57 -0.45
CA THR A 74 10.54 -11.34 0.79
C THR A 74 11.94 -11.26 1.38
N TYR A 75 12.97 -11.07 0.54
CA TYR A 75 14.38 -11.04 0.92
C TYR A 75 15.02 -9.63 0.84
N TYR A 76 14.19 -8.58 0.81
CA TYR A 76 14.61 -7.19 0.58
C TYR A 76 15.61 -6.61 1.59
N GLU A 77 15.72 -7.16 2.79
CA GLU A 77 16.61 -6.62 3.85
C GLU A 77 18.09 -6.70 3.47
N ASN A 78 18.46 -7.59 2.55
CA ASN A 78 19.84 -7.78 2.10
C ASN A 78 20.16 -7.09 0.76
N LEU A 79 19.23 -6.30 0.24
CA LEU A 79 19.32 -5.70 -1.09
C LEU A 79 20.01 -4.32 -1.01
N LEU A 80 21.17 -4.20 -1.67
CA LEU A 80 21.94 -2.95 -1.75
C LEU A 80 21.31 -1.96 -2.71
N VAL A 81 21.18 -0.69 -2.30
CA VAL A 81 20.79 0.40 -3.20
C VAL A 81 21.71 0.46 -4.43
N VAL A 82 21.12 0.51 -5.63
CA VAL A 82 21.87 0.65 -6.90
C VAL A 82 21.50 1.94 -7.61
N ASP A 83 22.33 2.36 -8.55
CA ASP A 83 22.01 3.49 -9.42
C ASP A 83 20.85 3.13 -10.37
N TYR A 84 19.88 4.04 -10.48
CA TYR A 84 18.69 3.90 -11.31
C TYR A 84 18.39 5.21 -12.05
N LYS A 85 17.66 5.12 -13.16
CA LYS A 85 17.22 6.30 -13.91
C LYS A 85 16.01 6.92 -13.23
N CYS A 86 16.05 8.23 -12.96
CA CYS A 86 14.93 8.97 -12.40
C CYS A 86 13.66 8.78 -13.24
N ILE A 87 12.52 8.64 -12.56
CA ILE A 87 11.21 8.55 -13.21
C ILE A 87 10.62 9.96 -13.32
N ASP A 88 10.26 10.36 -14.54
CA ASP A 88 9.58 11.64 -14.78
C ASP A 88 8.12 11.54 -14.29
N CYS A 89 7.89 12.05 -13.08
CA CYS A 89 6.59 12.05 -12.42
C CYS A 89 6.50 13.28 -11.51
N SER A 90 5.29 13.84 -11.36
CA SER A 90 5.01 14.93 -10.44
C SER A 90 4.12 14.44 -9.29
N ILE A 91 4.58 14.58 -8.05
CA ILE A 91 3.75 14.37 -6.86
C ILE A 91 3.11 15.72 -6.52
N PRO A 92 1.78 15.78 -6.23
CA PRO A 92 1.15 17.01 -5.79
C PRO A 92 1.76 17.49 -4.46
N ASP A 93 1.72 18.81 -4.23
CA ASP A 93 2.12 19.37 -2.94
C ASP A 93 1.13 18.91 -1.85
N ILE A 94 1.64 18.16 -0.87
CA ILE A 94 0.84 17.54 0.20
C ILE A 94 1.38 18.04 1.53
N ASP A 95 0.51 18.62 2.36
CA ASP A 95 0.85 18.96 3.74
C ASP A 95 1.18 17.68 4.53
N ARG A 96 2.45 17.54 4.88
CA ARG A 96 2.98 16.40 5.65
C ARG A 96 2.28 16.20 7.00
N ASN A 97 1.76 17.27 7.60
CA ASN A 97 1.07 17.19 8.90
C ASN A 97 -0.26 16.43 8.83
N LEU A 98 -0.83 16.31 7.63
CA LEU A 98 -2.05 15.53 7.38
C LEU A 98 -1.76 14.04 7.17
N LEU A 99 -0.49 13.66 7.02
CA LEU A 99 -0.07 12.30 6.70
C LEU A 99 0.30 11.52 7.96
N SER A 100 -0.14 10.27 8.02
CA SER A 100 0.40 9.31 8.98
C SER A 100 1.88 9.02 8.69
N LYS A 101 2.60 8.49 9.67
CA LYS A 101 4.03 8.14 9.52
C LYS A 101 4.29 7.25 8.30
N TYR A 102 3.45 6.26 8.04
CA TYR A 102 3.61 5.37 6.89
C TYR A 102 3.38 6.08 5.55
N GLN A 103 2.47 7.05 5.49
CA GLN A 103 2.23 7.85 4.28
C GLN A 103 3.36 8.86 4.04
N GLN A 104 3.93 9.44 5.10
CA GLN A 104 5.11 10.29 4.99
C GLN A 104 6.28 9.49 4.41
N ASN A 105 6.51 8.27 4.90
CA ASN A 105 7.56 7.41 4.35
C ASN A 105 7.33 7.06 2.87
N LEU A 106 6.08 6.80 2.47
CA LEU A 106 5.74 6.59 1.06
C LEU A 106 6.07 7.82 0.22
N LEU A 107 5.74 9.02 0.72
CA LEU A 107 6.05 10.28 0.06
C LEU A 107 7.57 10.49 -0.06
N ASP A 108 8.34 10.20 1.00
CA ASP A 108 9.79 10.32 1.02
C ASP A 108 10.46 9.39 0.00
N ILE A 109 10.07 8.12 -0.04
CA ILE A 109 10.59 7.15 -1.02
C ILE A 109 10.20 7.56 -2.44
N SER A 110 8.97 8.01 -2.65
CA SER A 110 8.51 8.44 -3.99
C SER A 110 9.28 9.67 -4.48
N ASN A 111 9.56 10.64 -3.61
CA ASN A 111 10.41 11.78 -3.93
C ASN A 111 11.85 11.36 -4.22
N ALA A 112 12.39 10.42 -3.45
CA ALA A 112 13.73 9.89 -3.69
C ALA A 112 13.84 9.34 -5.13
N ILE A 113 12.85 8.54 -5.55
CA ILE A 113 12.77 7.93 -6.90
C ILE A 113 12.69 8.98 -8.01
N ILE A 114 11.89 10.02 -7.81
CA ILE A 114 11.74 11.10 -8.80
C ILE A 114 13.02 11.92 -8.92
N LEU A 115 13.66 12.22 -7.78
CA LEU A 115 14.86 13.05 -7.73
C LEU A 115 16.16 12.28 -8.03
N GLY A 116 16.12 10.94 -8.03
CA GLY A 116 17.31 10.12 -8.22
C GLY A 116 18.20 10.03 -7.00
N HIS A 117 17.75 10.48 -5.82
CA HIS A 117 18.57 10.60 -4.63
C HIS A 117 17.84 10.06 -3.39
N CYS A 118 18.40 9.03 -2.76
CA CYS A 118 17.86 8.44 -1.55
C CYS A 118 18.76 8.75 -0.34
N PRO A 119 18.26 9.47 0.67
CA PRO A 119 18.96 9.68 1.93
C PRO A 119 19.30 8.36 2.66
N GLU A 120 20.42 8.30 3.36
CA GLU A 120 20.91 7.09 4.05
C GLU A 120 19.97 6.64 5.20
N ASP A 121 19.40 7.59 5.94
CA ASP A 121 18.36 7.33 6.94
C ASP A 121 17.11 6.72 6.32
N LEU A 122 16.71 7.24 5.15
CA LEU A 122 15.60 6.69 4.39
C LEU A 122 15.93 5.30 3.84
N ALA A 123 17.18 5.00 3.48
CA ALA A 123 17.65 3.71 2.97
C ALA A 123 17.74 2.62 4.06
N ASN A 124 18.03 3.01 5.30
CA ASN A 124 18.12 2.08 6.44
C ASN A 124 16.79 1.87 7.20
N TRP A 125 15.72 2.58 6.82
CA TRP A 125 14.42 2.45 7.46
C TRP A 125 13.77 1.07 7.24
N ASP A 126 13.36 0.39 8.31
CA ASP A 126 12.60 -0.87 8.22
C ASP A 126 11.09 -0.61 8.05
N PRO A 127 10.47 -0.98 6.91
CA PRO A 127 9.04 -0.85 6.67
C PRO A 127 8.17 -1.85 7.46
N GLY A 128 8.77 -2.76 8.22
CA GLY A 128 8.08 -3.81 8.96
C GLY A 128 7.65 -4.98 8.07
N PRO A 129 7.01 -6.02 8.63
CA PRO A 129 6.77 -7.29 7.94
C PRO A 129 5.83 -7.15 6.74
N LEU A 130 6.13 -7.89 5.67
CA LEU A 130 5.30 -7.95 4.47
C LEU A 130 3.99 -8.69 4.78
N LEU A 131 2.88 -7.97 4.68
CA LEU A 131 1.53 -8.51 4.74
C LEU A 131 0.75 -7.95 3.54
N HIS A 132 0.02 -8.81 2.83
CA HIS A 132 -0.80 -8.39 1.68
C HIS A 132 -1.83 -7.34 2.06
N SER A 133 -2.41 -7.45 3.26
CA SER A 133 -3.40 -6.50 3.80
C SER A 133 -2.81 -5.14 4.19
N ILE A 134 -1.49 -4.99 4.13
CA ILE A 134 -0.78 -3.74 4.40
C ILE A 134 -0.09 -3.31 3.10
N TRP A 135 -0.92 -2.95 2.12
CA TRP A 135 -0.46 -2.52 0.79
C TRP A 135 0.59 -1.40 0.88
N LEU A 136 0.51 -0.54 1.89
CA LEU A 136 1.45 0.56 2.08
C LEU A 136 2.87 0.06 2.38
N THR A 137 3.00 -1.01 3.19
CA THR A 137 4.29 -1.67 3.44
C THR A 137 4.78 -2.40 2.19
N ALA A 138 3.89 -3.08 1.47
CA ALA A 138 4.23 -3.73 0.21
C ALA A 138 4.69 -2.72 -0.86
N ALA A 139 3.97 -1.62 -1.05
CA ALA A 139 4.30 -0.54 -1.97
C ALA A 139 5.62 0.12 -1.60
N ASN A 140 5.87 0.40 -0.31
CA ASN A 140 7.16 0.92 0.15
C ASN A 140 8.33 -0.02 -0.17
N ARG A 141 8.13 -1.34 0.00
CA ARG A 141 9.14 -2.35 -0.36
C ARG A 141 9.35 -2.43 -1.87
N VAL A 142 8.29 -2.33 -2.69
CA VAL A 142 8.39 -2.29 -4.17
C VAL A 142 9.14 -1.06 -4.65
N LEU A 143 8.81 0.12 -4.12
CA LEU A 143 9.47 1.36 -4.49
C LEU A 143 10.96 1.33 -4.10
N ARG A 144 11.29 0.78 -2.93
CA ARG A 144 12.68 0.47 -2.57
C ARG A 144 13.33 -0.55 -3.48
N PHE A 145 12.59 -1.57 -3.92
CA PHE A 145 13.11 -2.56 -4.86
C PHE A 145 13.48 -1.92 -6.21
N ILE A 146 12.68 -0.98 -6.72
CA ILE A 146 13.00 -0.19 -7.93
C ILE A 146 14.30 0.62 -7.74
N HIS A 147 14.58 1.04 -6.51
CA HIS A 147 15.83 1.72 -6.16
C HIS A 147 17.04 0.77 -6.03
N VAL A 148 16.82 -0.54 -5.89
CA VAL A 148 17.88 -1.58 -5.74
C VAL A 148 18.08 -2.39 -7.01
N HIS A 149 17.12 -2.42 -7.93
CA HIS A 149 17.27 -3.14 -9.19
C HIS A 149 17.05 -2.21 -10.38
N HIS A 150 18.08 -2.14 -11.23
CA HIS A 150 17.96 -1.65 -12.59
C HIS A 150 16.90 -2.52 -13.30
N ILE A 151 15.67 -2.02 -13.45
CA ILE A 151 14.74 -2.58 -14.42
C ILE A 151 15.37 -2.28 -15.78
N HIS A 152 16.06 -3.27 -16.34
CA HIS A 152 16.63 -3.18 -17.67
C HIS A 152 15.54 -2.71 -18.66
N PRO A 153 15.82 -1.74 -19.54
CA PRO A 153 14.89 -1.36 -20.60
C PRO A 153 14.73 -2.43 -21.68
N GLU A 154 15.53 -3.51 -21.69
CA GLU A 154 15.50 -4.52 -22.76
C GLU A 154 15.84 -5.91 -22.21
N THR A 155 14.79 -6.73 -22.04
CA THR A 155 14.66 -8.15 -22.48
C THR A 155 13.21 -8.56 -22.38
#